data_AF-A0A821LBL9-F1
#
_entry.id   AF-A0A821LBL9-F1
#
_cell.length_a   1.000
_cell.length_b   1.000
_cell.length_c   1.000
_cell.angle_alpha   90.00
_cell.angle_beta   90.00
_cell.angle_gamma   90.00
#
_symmetry.space_group_name_H-M   'P 1'
#
loop_
_entity.id
_entity.type
_entity.pdbx_description
1 polymer ?
#
loop_
_entity_poly.entity_id
_entity_poly.type
_entity_poly.pdbx_seq_one_letter_code
_entity_poly.pdbx_strand_id
1 'polypeptide(L)'
;QVYTYLHGLCDILEGKSGNEHNPNPHELLVEESNNLLTGLKNLFNESYASEQVRLLTIAPKAWGREKIRKWFGSSEHQARESLTLRQNEGILAVPQYFKGNTPISNDTITTIVNFYREDGTSRMSSNSKNTIQINQNTVPIRYMEMSILDAFRIFDERFPGLVGRTTFYSSRPRDIKILSPHDTCMCIIHENMNLLIKVCIHLQTSAYH
;
A
#
# COMPACT_ATOMS: atom_id res chain seq x y z
N GLN A 1 -45.97 -28.07 48.98
CA GLN A 1 -44.78 -27.96 48.11
C GLN A 1 -45.10 -28.27 46.64
N VAL A 2 -45.87 -29.30 46.31
CA VAL A 2 -46.29 -29.58 44.91
C VAL A 2 -47.30 -28.55 44.39
N TYR A 3 -48.24 -28.10 45.23
CA TYR A 3 -49.27 -27.11 44.86
C TYR A 3 -48.71 -25.72 44.52
N THR A 4 -47.64 -25.30 45.20
CA THR A 4 -46.92 -24.05 44.93
C THR A 4 -46.14 -24.10 43.62
N TYR A 5 -45.67 -25.30 43.22
CA TYR A 5 -44.96 -25.51 41.96
C TYR A 5 -45.93 -25.53 40.76
N LEU A 6 -47.14 -26.07 40.95
CA LEU A 6 -48.19 -26.06 39.95
C LEU A 6 -48.75 -24.65 39.70
N HIS A 7 -48.95 -23.85 40.75
CA HIS A 7 -49.34 -22.45 40.59
C HIS A 7 -48.28 -21.63 39.84
N GLY A 8 -46.99 -21.82 40.17
CA GLY A 8 -45.90 -21.14 39.46
C GLY A 8 -45.80 -21.53 37.97
N LEU A 9 -46.16 -22.77 37.60
CA LEU A 9 -46.21 -23.18 36.20
C LEU A 9 -47.45 -22.62 35.46
N CYS A 10 -48.59 -22.49 36.13
CA CYS A 10 -49.77 -21.83 35.59
C CYS A 10 -49.50 -20.33 35.31
N ASP A 11 -48.84 -19.63 36.23
CA ASP A 11 -48.51 -18.20 36.06
C ASP A 11 -47.53 -17.95 34.89
N ILE A 12 -46.63 -18.91 34.60
CA ILE A 12 -45.70 -18.87 33.45
C ILE A 12 -46.44 -19.12 32.13
N LEU A 13 -47.42 -20.03 32.10
CA LEU A 13 -48.21 -20.32 30.90
C LEU A 13 -49.28 -19.25 30.61
N GLU A 14 -49.73 -18.51 31.64
CA GLU A 14 -50.68 -17.40 31.52
C GLU A 14 -50.03 -16.03 31.25
N GLY A 15 -48.71 -15.99 31.03
CA GLY A 15 -48.01 -14.77 30.61
C GLY A 15 -47.94 -13.67 31.68
N LYS A 16 -48.02 -14.03 32.96
CA LYS A 16 -47.87 -13.09 34.09
C LYS A 16 -46.59 -13.37 34.84
N SER A 17 -45.44 -13.11 34.22
CA SER A 17 -44.19 -12.88 34.96
C SER A 17 -43.67 -11.47 34.69
N GLY A 18 -43.83 -10.62 35.71
CA GLY A 18 -42.93 -9.52 36.09
C GLY A 18 -42.25 -8.75 34.97
N ASN A 19 -42.83 -7.61 34.61
CA ASN A 19 -42.17 -6.53 33.89
C ASN A 19 -41.12 -5.87 34.82
N GLU A 20 -40.00 -6.55 35.07
CA GLU A 20 -38.83 -5.94 35.68
C GLU A 20 -37.94 -5.36 34.57
N HIS A 21 -38.16 -4.07 34.33
CA HIS A 21 -37.27 -3.16 33.60
C HIS A 21 -36.88 -3.62 32.19
N ASN A 22 -37.85 -3.72 31.28
CA ASN A 22 -37.53 -3.70 29.85
C ASN A 22 -36.86 -2.34 29.52
N PRO A 23 -35.57 -2.30 29.14
CA PRO A 23 -34.87 -1.06 28.84
C PRO A 23 -35.40 -0.38 27.57
N ASN A 24 -36.29 -1.05 26.82
CA ASN A 24 -36.95 -0.50 25.66
C ASN A 24 -38.48 -0.51 25.88
N PRO A 25 -39.06 0.55 26.46
CA PRO A 25 -40.48 0.62 26.82
C PRO A 25 -41.41 0.74 25.61
N HIS A 26 -40.86 0.86 24.40
CA HIS A 26 -41.61 1.00 23.17
C HIS A 26 -41.54 -0.30 22.36
N GLU A 27 -42.69 -0.92 22.14
CA GLU A 27 -42.82 -2.00 21.18
C GLU A 27 -42.73 -1.43 19.76
N LEU A 28 -41.70 -1.82 19.03
CA LEU A 28 -41.52 -1.46 17.63
C LEU A 28 -42.51 -2.24 16.78
N LEU A 29 -43.34 -1.53 16.01
CA LEU A 29 -44.24 -2.18 15.06
C LEU A 29 -43.42 -2.84 13.95
N VAL A 30 -43.98 -3.91 13.37
CA VAL A 30 -43.36 -4.62 12.23
C VAL A 30 -43.15 -3.67 11.05
N GLU A 31 -44.10 -2.76 10.81
CA GLU A 31 -44.01 -1.76 9.75
C GLU A 31 -42.86 -0.77 9.98
N GLU A 32 -42.72 -0.23 11.19
CA GLU A 32 -41.63 0.68 11.57
C GLU A 32 -40.26 0.01 11.42
N SER A 33 -40.17 -1.27 11.81
CA SER A 33 -38.97 -2.09 11.64
C SER A 33 -38.61 -2.27 10.17
N ASN A 34 -39.60 -2.55 9.31
CA ASN A 34 -39.40 -2.68 7.87
C ASN A 34 -38.97 -1.36 7.22
N ASN A 35 -39.55 -0.24 7.67
CA ASN A 35 -39.17 1.10 7.20
C ASN A 35 -37.72 1.42 7.57
N LEU A 36 -37.30 1.13 8.81
CA LEU A 36 -35.92 1.32 9.26
C LEU A 36 -34.93 0.48 8.44
N LEU A 37 -35.25 -0.80 8.23
CA LEU A 37 -34.40 -1.69 7.43
C LEU A 37 -34.32 -1.24 5.97
N THR A 38 -35.43 -0.79 5.39
CA THR A 38 -35.45 -0.26 4.03
C THR A 38 -34.60 1.01 3.92
N GLY A 39 -34.69 1.92 4.89
CA GLY A 39 -33.84 3.11 4.96
C GLY A 39 -32.35 2.76 5.04
N LEU A 40 -31.98 1.77 5.86
CA LEU A 40 -30.60 1.29 5.97
C LEU A 40 -30.09 0.72 4.65
N LYS A 41 -30.93 -0.03 3.92
CA LYS A 41 -30.58 -0.59 2.62
C LYS A 41 -30.38 0.50 1.56
N ASN A 42 -31.22 1.54 1.56
CA ASN A 42 -31.05 2.68 0.66
C ASN A 42 -29.75 3.43 0.96
N LEU A 43 -29.48 3.70 2.24
CA LEU A 43 -28.23 4.34 2.66
C LEU A 43 -27.00 3.54 2.23
N PHE A 44 -27.06 2.21 2.34
CA PHE A 44 -25.98 1.33 1.85
C PHE A 44 -25.75 1.47 0.34
N ASN A 45 -26.83 1.51 -0.45
CA ASN A 45 -26.73 1.61 -1.91
C ASN A 45 -26.15 2.95 -2.38
N GLU A 46 -26.42 4.03 -1.65
CA GLU A 46 -25.93 5.39 -1.95
C GLU A 46 -24.52 5.67 -1.41
N SER A 47 -24.00 4.78 -0.56
CA SER A 47 -22.72 4.94 0.13
C SER A 47 -21.53 4.45 -0.68
N TYR A 48 -20.35 5.02 -0.39
CA TYR A 48 -19.07 4.53 -0.90
C TYR A 48 -18.62 3.24 -0.20
N ALA A 49 -17.67 2.51 -0.79
CA ALA A 49 -17.31 1.15 -0.37
C ALA A 49 -16.93 0.99 1.12
N SER A 50 -16.24 1.97 1.70
CA SER A 50 -15.87 1.94 3.11
C SER A 50 -17.06 2.19 4.04
N GLU A 51 -17.96 3.10 3.70
CA GLU A 51 -19.20 3.30 4.46
C GLU A 51 -20.15 2.12 4.29
N GLN A 52 -20.19 1.49 3.11
CA GLN A 52 -20.90 0.24 2.89
C GLN A 52 -20.46 -0.85 3.88
N VAL A 53 -19.15 -1.10 4.01
CA VAL A 53 -18.62 -2.08 4.97
C VAL A 53 -18.97 -1.72 6.41
N ARG A 54 -18.88 -0.44 6.78
CA ARG A 54 -19.29 0.07 8.10
C ARG A 54 -20.76 -0.19 8.37
N LEU A 55 -21.65 0.09 7.43
CA LEU A 55 -23.10 -0.14 7.57
C LEU A 55 -23.43 -1.63 7.72
N LEU A 56 -22.74 -2.52 7.01
CA LEU A 56 -22.94 -3.97 7.13
C LEU A 56 -22.66 -4.50 8.55
N THR A 57 -21.85 -3.80 9.36
CA THR A 57 -21.61 -4.19 10.77
C THR A 57 -22.86 -4.13 11.65
N ILE A 58 -23.90 -3.40 11.23
CA ILE A 58 -25.19 -3.28 11.93
C ILE A 58 -26.01 -4.58 11.82
N ALA A 59 -25.78 -5.40 10.79
CA ALA A 59 -26.56 -6.61 10.55
C ALA A 59 -26.70 -7.48 11.82
N PRO A 60 -27.80 -8.21 12.04
CA PRO A 60 -27.96 -9.04 13.23
C PRO A 60 -26.81 -10.05 13.42
N LYS A 61 -26.36 -10.29 14.66
CA LYS A 61 -25.23 -11.20 14.96
C LYS A 61 -25.46 -12.64 14.45
N ALA A 62 -26.72 -13.06 14.37
CA ALA A 62 -27.11 -14.36 13.84
C ALA A 62 -26.96 -14.49 12.31
N TRP A 63 -26.73 -13.38 11.59
CA TRP A 63 -26.59 -13.42 10.14
C TRP A 63 -25.16 -13.80 9.75
N GLY A 64 -25.03 -14.89 9.00
CA GLY A 64 -23.77 -15.23 8.33
C GLY A 64 -23.54 -14.40 7.06
N ARG A 65 -22.31 -14.46 6.54
CA ARG A 65 -21.86 -13.72 5.34
C ARG A 65 -22.82 -13.81 4.15
N GLU A 66 -23.36 -14.99 3.87
CA GLU A 66 -24.21 -15.22 2.69
C GLU A 66 -25.58 -14.53 2.83
N LYS A 67 -26.13 -14.48 4.05
CA LYS A 67 -27.39 -13.78 4.32
C LYS A 67 -27.21 -12.28 4.20
N ILE A 68 -26.12 -11.75 4.76
CA ILE A 68 -25.74 -10.34 4.63
C ILE A 68 -25.59 -9.96 3.14
N ARG A 69 -24.80 -10.76 2.40
CA ARG A 69 -24.57 -10.58 0.97
C ARG A 69 -25.86 -10.49 0.17
N LYS A 70 -26.76 -11.47 0.34
CA LYS A 70 -28.04 -11.53 -0.37
C LYS A 70 -28.98 -10.39 0.00
N TRP A 71 -29.07 -10.05 1.28
CA TRP A 71 -30.02 -9.07 1.75
C TRP A 71 -29.63 -7.64 1.34
N PHE A 72 -28.35 -7.28 1.54
CA PHE A 72 -27.81 -5.97 1.17
C PHE A 72 -27.40 -5.87 -0.30
N GLY A 73 -27.18 -6.99 -1.01
CA GLY A 73 -26.63 -6.97 -2.36
C GLY A 73 -25.13 -6.67 -2.41
N SER A 74 -24.41 -6.87 -1.29
CA SER A 74 -22.97 -6.58 -1.19
C SER A 74 -22.11 -7.64 -1.90
N SER A 75 -20.82 -7.36 -2.05
CA SER A 75 -19.85 -8.40 -2.41
C SER A 75 -19.60 -9.37 -1.25
N GLU A 76 -19.06 -10.56 -1.56
CA GLU A 76 -18.60 -11.51 -0.53
C GLU A 76 -17.49 -10.91 0.34
N HIS A 77 -16.59 -10.12 -0.26
CA HIS A 77 -15.50 -9.46 0.45
C HIS A 77 -16.03 -8.51 1.52
N GLN A 78 -16.95 -7.60 1.18
CA GLN A 78 -17.54 -6.65 2.12
C GLN A 78 -18.30 -7.34 3.25
N ALA A 79 -19.05 -8.41 2.93
CA ALA A 79 -19.77 -9.19 3.94
C ALA A 79 -18.82 -9.90 4.92
N ARG A 80 -17.70 -10.45 4.43
CA ARG A 80 -16.67 -11.05 5.28
C ARG A 80 -15.95 -10.00 6.12
N GLU A 81 -15.54 -8.90 5.49
CA GLU A 81 -14.80 -7.79 6.14
C GLU A 81 -15.62 -7.16 7.25
N SER A 82 -16.89 -6.84 7.01
CA SER A 82 -17.79 -6.27 8.02
C SER A 82 -18.01 -7.17 9.24
N LEU A 83 -18.06 -8.50 9.05
CA LEU A 83 -18.15 -9.44 10.18
C LEU A 83 -16.88 -9.40 11.04
N THR A 84 -15.70 -9.43 10.40
CA THR A 84 -14.42 -9.31 11.10
C THR A 84 -14.30 -7.95 11.80
N LEU A 85 -14.65 -6.87 11.10
CA LEU A 85 -14.59 -5.51 11.63
C LEU A 85 -15.50 -5.36 12.85
N ARG A 86 -16.73 -5.88 12.77
CA ARG A 86 -17.65 -5.88 13.92
C ARG A 86 -17.12 -6.69 15.10
N GLN A 87 -16.51 -7.85 14.83
CA GLN A 87 -15.96 -8.71 15.88
C GLN A 87 -14.81 -8.02 16.62
N ASN A 88 -13.97 -7.28 15.90
CA ASN A 88 -12.79 -6.64 16.46
C ASN A 88 -13.07 -5.26 17.06
N GLU A 89 -13.90 -4.45 16.40
CA GLU A 89 -14.05 -3.01 16.67
C GLU A 89 -15.50 -2.60 16.99
N GLY A 90 -16.47 -3.50 16.83
CA GLY A 90 -17.87 -3.26 17.20
C GLY A 90 -18.76 -2.74 16.07
N ILE A 91 -20.01 -2.38 16.44
CA ILE A 91 -21.01 -1.89 15.50
C ILE A 91 -20.65 -0.46 15.06
N LEU A 92 -20.79 -0.18 13.76
CA LEU A 92 -20.43 1.09 13.11
C LEU A 92 -18.94 1.47 13.18
N ALA A 93 -18.06 0.49 13.42
CA ALA A 93 -16.63 0.66 13.30
C ALA A 93 -16.23 1.10 11.88
N VAL A 94 -15.22 1.96 11.80
CA VAL A 94 -14.77 2.54 10.53
C VAL A 94 -13.67 1.64 9.95
N PRO A 95 -13.85 1.04 8.76
CA PRO A 95 -12.82 0.22 8.15
C PRO A 95 -11.57 1.06 7.85
N GLN A 96 -10.44 0.62 8.37
CA GLN A 96 -9.15 1.24 8.09
C GLN A 96 -8.53 0.57 6.86
N TYR A 97 -8.69 1.22 5.71
CA TYR A 97 -7.91 0.84 4.54
C TYR A 97 -6.52 1.43 4.67
N PHE A 98 -5.49 0.63 4.38
CA PHE A 98 -4.16 1.16 4.16
C PHE A 98 -4.27 2.21 3.05
N LYS A 99 -4.12 3.49 3.43
CA LYS A 99 -4.05 4.57 2.45
C LYS A 99 -2.77 4.35 1.66
N GLY A 100 -2.90 3.75 0.48
CA GLY A 100 -1.81 3.67 -0.47
C GLY A 100 -1.25 5.07 -0.70
N ASN A 101 0.08 5.19 -0.56
CA ASN A 101 0.87 6.39 -0.79
C ASN A 101 0.58 7.58 0.15
N THR A 102 0.96 7.45 1.43
CA THR A 102 1.40 8.65 2.15
C THR A 102 2.56 9.27 1.35
N PRO A 103 2.46 10.53 0.91
CA PRO A 103 3.55 11.18 0.20
C PRO A 103 4.80 11.13 1.07
N ILE A 104 5.92 10.69 0.49
CA ILE A 104 7.21 10.69 1.17
C ILE A 104 7.55 12.14 1.49
N SER A 105 8.04 12.40 2.70
CA SER A 105 8.47 13.74 3.08
C SER A 105 9.60 14.23 2.17
N ASN A 106 9.61 15.53 1.87
CA ASN A 106 10.67 16.12 1.06
C ASN A 106 12.05 15.92 1.70
N ASP A 107 12.14 15.88 3.02
CA ASP A 107 13.39 15.63 3.75
C ASP A 107 13.95 14.23 3.47
N THR A 108 13.06 13.23 3.44
CA THR A 108 13.45 11.85 3.09
C THR A 108 13.89 11.77 1.64
N ILE A 109 13.20 12.45 0.72
CA ILE A 109 13.61 12.52 -0.69
C ILE A 109 15.00 13.16 -0.80
N THR A 110 15.23 14.30 -0.16
CA THR A 110 16.53 14.98 -0.15
C THR A 110 17.63 14.07 0.39
N THR A 111 17.36 13.33 1.46
CA THR A 111 18.31 12.37 2.04
C THR A 111 18.70 11.29 1.03
N ILE A 112 17.72 10.70 0.33
CA ILE A 112 17.96 9.69 -0.71
C ILE A 112 18.76 10.27 -1.89
N VAL A 113 18.37 11.46 -2.36
CA VAL A 113 19.06 12.14 -3.47
C VAL A 113 20.51 12.44 -3.11
N ASN A 114 20.76 12.92 -1.89
CA ASN A 114 22.10 13.19 -1.40
C ASN A 114 22.91 11.90 -1.33
N PHE A 115 22.36 10.82 -0.77
CA PHE A 115 23.03 9.53 -0.71
C PHE A 115 23.45 9.02 -2.10
N TYR A 116 22.57 9.11 -3.10
CA TYR A 116 22.94 8.73 -4.46
C TYR A 116 24.07 9.59 -5.05
N ARG A 117 24.20 10.85 -4.63
CA ARG A 117 25.23 11.79 -5.10
C ARG A 117 26.54 11.74 -4.31
N GLU A 118 26.59 10.98 -3.22
CA GLU A 118 27.82 10.77 -2.46
C GLU A 118 28.86 10.01 -3.31
N ASP A 119 30.12 10.43 -3.21
CA ASP A 119 31.25 9.69 -3.75
C ASP A 119 31.37 8.35 -3.01
N GLY A 120 31.58 7.25 -3.73
CA GLY A 120 31.45 5.89 -3.20
C GLY A 120 30.11 5.23 -3.58
N THR A 121 29.03 6.01 -3.77
CA THR A 121 27.75 5.50 -4.29
C THR A 121 27.65 5.70 -5.80
N SER A 122 27.97 6.91 -6.25
CA SER A 122 28.11 7.24 -7.67
C SER A 122 29.29 8.18 -7.88
N ARG A 123 29.83 8.20 -9.10
CA ARG A 123 30.91 9.10 -9.51
C ARG A 123 30.49 9.98 -10.67
N MET A 124 30.99 11.20 -10.71
CA MET A 124 30.78 12.09 -11.85
C MET A 124 31.44 11.53 -13.12
N SER A 125 30.82 11.75 -14.28
CA SER A 125 31.44 11.40 -15.55
C SER A 125 32.73 12.19 -15.77
N SER A 126 33.76 11.53 -16.27
CA SER A 126 35.01 12.17 -16.69
C SER A 126 34.87 12.97 -17.99
N ASN A 127 33.79 12.77 -18.75
CA ASN A 127 33.54 13.48 -19.99
C ASN A 127 32.64 14.71 -19.71
N SER A 128 33.17 15.90 -19.98
CA SER A 128 32.44 17.17 -19.79
C SER A 128 31.20 17.33 -20.68
N LYS A 129 31.09 16.55 -21.76
CA LYS A 129 29.89 16.51 -22.61
C LYS A 129 28.75 15.69 -22.02
N ASN A 130 29.01 14.87 -21.00
CA ASN A 130 28.01 14.02 -20.38
C ASN A 130 27.16 14.82 -19.39
N THR A 131 26.24 15.61 -19.93
CA THR A 131 25.31 16.46 -19.19
C THR A 131 23.88 16.22 -19.65
N ILE A 132 22.90 16.41 -18.76
CA ILE A 132 21.47 16.35 -19.07
C ILE A 132 20.76 17.64 -18.65
N GLN A 133 19.65 17.95 -19.33
CA GLN A 133 18.78 19.07 -18.97
C GLN A 133 17.71 18.61 -17.98
N ILE A 134 17.67 19.21 -16.79
CA ILE A 134 16.61 19.02 -15.80
C ILE A 134 16.09 20.40 -15.39
N ASN A 135 14.81 20.68 -15.61
CA ASN A 135 14.17 21.94 -15.24
C ASN A 135 14.95 23.18 -15.74
N GLN A 136 15.36 23.17 -17.01
CA GLN A 136 16.15 24.22 -17.67
C GLN A 136 17.60 24.39 -17.16
N ASN A 137 18.05 23.52 -16.26
CA ASN A 137 19.44 23.49 -15.79
C ASN A 137 20.21 22.32 -16.39
N THR A 138 21.43 22.61 -16.87
CA THR A 138 22.39 21.61 -17.32
C THR A 138 23.07 20.98 -16.11
N VAL A 139 22.87 19.67 -15.90
CA VAL A 139 23.43 18.90 -14.77
C VAL A 139 24.37 17.82 -15.30
N PRO A 140 25.59 17.64 -14.74
CA PRO A 140 26.49 16.57 -15.15
C PRO A 140 25.95 15.18 -14.76
N ILE A 141 26.18 14.19 -15.61
CA ILE A 141 25.80 12.81 -15.35
C ILE A 141 26.75 12.20 -14.31
N ARG A 142 26.17 11.44 -13.37
CA ARG A 142 26.91 10.55 -12.47
C ARG A 142 26.61 9.09 -12.81
N TYR A 143 27.57 8.21 -12.60
CA TYR A 143 27.44 6.77 -12.79
C TYR A 143 27.54 6.06 -11.45
N MET A 144 26.60 5.16 -11.18
CA MET A 144 26.64 4.30 -10.00
C MET A 144 27.93 3.47 -9.98
N GLU A 145 28.58 3.42 -8.82
CA GLU A 145 29.79 2.60 -8.59
C GLU A 145 29.45 1.18 -8.12
N MET A 146 28.21 0.96 -7.69
CA MET A 146 27.70 -0.32 -7.21
C MET A 146 26.29 -0.61 -7.77
N SER A 147 25.79 -1.82 -7.53
CA SER A 147 24.41 -2.15 -7.88
C SER A 147 23.43 -1.33 -7.02
N ILE A 148 22.22 -1.08 -7.54
CA ILE A 148 21.18 -0.38 -6.77
C ILE A 148 20.82 -1.17 -5.50
N LEU A 149 20.93 -2.51 -5.56
CA LEU A 149 20.67 -3.37 -4.42
C LEU A 149 21.70 -3.19 -3.31
N ASP A 150 22.99 -3.15 -3.66
CA ASP A 150 24.06 -2.89 -2.69
C ASP A 150 23.94 -1.48 -2.10
N ALA A 151 23.64 -0.49 -2.95
CA ALA A 151 23.39 0.88 -2.50
C ALA A 151 22.22 0.95 -1.51
N PHE A 152 21.13 0.22 -1.76
CA PHE A 152 20.01 0.13 -0.82
C PHE A 152 20.41 -0.52 0.50
N ARG A 153 21.22 -1.60 0.48
CA ARG A 153 21.69 -2.25 1.71
C ARG A 153 22.49 -1.27 2.59
N ILE A 154 23.44 -0.55 1.99
CA ILE A 154 24.24 0.46 2.69
C ILE A 154 23.35 1.60 3.21
N PHE A 155 22.37 2.03 2.41
CA PHE A 155 21.43 3.06 2.81
C PHE A 155 20.57 2.63 4.01
N ASP A 156 20.02 1.41 4.00
CA ASP A 156 19.17 0.88 5.07
C ASP A 156 20.00 0.61 6.34
N GLU A 157 21.27 0.24 6.21
CA GLU A 157 22.20 0.18 7.35
C GLU A 157 22.42 1.56 7.99
N ARG A 158 22.48 2.64 7.19
CA ARG A 158 22.70 4.02 7.66
C ARG A 158 21.41 4.70 8.13
N PHE A 159 20.27 4.37 7.53
CA PHE A 159 18.95 4.97 7.76
C PHE A 159 17.87 3.88 7.87
N PRO A 160 17.91 3.05 8.92
CA PRO A 160 17.08 1.86 9.02
C PRO A 160 15.60 2.19 9.00
N GLY A 161 14.87 1.58 8.07
CA GLY A 161 13.41 1.71 7.96
C GLY A 161 12.92 3.06 7.44
N LEU A 162 13.81 3.94 6.96
CA LEU A 162 13.41 5.26 6.46
C LEU A 162 12.57 5.15 5.16
N VAL A 163 12.94 4.23 4.26
CA VAL A 163 12.18 3.92 3.05
C VAL A 163 12.29 2.44 2.65
N GLY A 164 11.24 1.93 2.00
CA GLY A 164 11.26 0.61 1.39
C GLY A 164 12.05 0.57 0.08
N ARG A 165 12.41 -0.65 -0.35
CA ARG A 165 13.18 -0.91 -1.58
C ARG A 165 12.57 -0.24 -2.81
N THR A 166 11.30 -0.51 -3.09
CA THR A 166 10.64 0.01 -4.30
C THR A 166 10.71 1.54 -4.35
N THR A 167 10.44 2.20 -3.23
CA THR A 167 10.53 3.64 -3.07
C THR A 167 11.94 4.15 -3.36
N PHE A 168 12.95 3.57 -2.72
CA PHE A 168 14.35 3.97 -2.91
C PHE A 168 14.76 3.89 -4.39
N TYR A 169 14.39 2.79 -5.08
CA TYR A 169 14.74 2.56 -6.48
C TYR A 169 14.07 3.60 -7.40
N SER A 170 12.81 3.94 -7.13
CA SER A 170 12.06 4.95 -7.87
C SER A 170 12.53 6.38 -7.59
N SER A 171 13.09 6.65 -6.41
CA SER A 171 13.61 7.96 -5.99
C SER A 171 15.00 8.28 -6.56
N ARG A 172 15.59 7.42 -7.38
CA ARG A 172 16.88 7.68 -8.01
C ARG A 172 16.81 8.89 -8.96
N PRO A 173 17.67 9.90 -8.80
CA PRO A 173 17.75 11.04 -9.72
C PRO A 173 18.04 10.64 -11.18
N ARG A 174 17.49 11.41 -12.13
CA ARG A 174 17.64 11.15 -13.58
C ARG A 174 19.08 11.29 -14.09
N ASP A 175 19.86 12.13 -13.41
CA ASP A 175 21.30 12.38 -13.63
C ASP A 175 22.17 11.19 -13.21
N ILE A 176 21.63 10.23 -12.48
CA ILE A 176 22.38 9.10 -11.93
C ILE A 176 22.07 7.84 -12.74
N LYS A 177 23.04 7.44 -13.56
CA LYS A 177 22.94 6.30 -14.48
C LYS A 177 23.60 5.07 -13.90
N ILE A 178 23.07 3.91 -14.25
CA ILE A 178 23.76 2.64 -14.03
C ILE A 178 24.82 2.53 -15.14
N LEU A 179 26.03 2.12 -14.80
CA LEU A 179 27.03 1.82 -15.81
C LEU A 179 26.51 0.67 -16.70
N SER A 180 26.49 0.85 -18.02
CA SER A 180 26.24 -0.25 -18.93
C SER A 180 27.45 -1.21 -18.89
N PRO A 181 27.27 -2.53 -18.75
CA PRO A 181 28.37 -3.50 -18.72
C PRO A 181 29.29 -3.46 -19.96
N HIS A 182 28.88 -2.77 -21.03
CA HIS A 182 29.59 -2.79 -22.31
C HIS A 182 30.49 -1.58 -22.59
N ASP A 183 30.53 -0.58 -21.71
CA ASP A 183 31.37 0.60 -21.95
C ASP A 183 32.70 0.46 -21.19
N THR A 184 33.65 -0.19 -21.88
CA THR A 184 35.11 -0.22 -21.66
C THR A 184 35.66 -1.05 -20.47
N CYS A 185 36.22 -2.23 -20.78
CA CYS A 185 37.27 -2.83 -19.94
C CYS A 185 38.49 -1.89 -19.96
N MET A 186 38.86 -1.31 -18.82
CA MET A 186 40.12 -0.59 -18.65
C MET A 186 41.30 -1.52 -18.32
N CYS A 187 41.21 -2.79 -18.71
CA CYS A 187 42.30 -3.72 -18.55
C CYS A 187 43.35 -3.48 -19.64
N ILE A 188 44.63 -3.55 -19.25
CA ILE A 188 45.80 -3.37 -20.14
C ILE A 188 45.67 -4.18 -21.43
N ILE A 189 45.06 -5.37 -21.34
CA ILE A 189 44.81 -6.27 -22.48
C ILE A 189 43.91 -5.62 -23.53
N HIS A 190 42.78 -5.02 -23.14
CA HIS A 190 41.83 -4.42 -24.09
C HIS A 190 42.29 -3.04 -24.60
N GLU A 191 43.03 -2.27 -23.79
CA GLU A 191 43.63 -1.01 -24.22
C GLU A 191 44.74 -1.23 -25.27
N ASN A 192 45.61 -2.21 -25.06
CA ASN A 192 46.68 -2.57 -26.00
C ASN A 192 46.13 -3.06 -27.35
N MET A 193 45.03 -3.81 -27.35
CA MET A 193 44.40 -4.25 -28.61
C MET A 193 43.86 -3.08 -29.42
N ASN A 194 43.26 -2.08 -28.77
CA ASN A 194 42.80 -0.86 -29.45
C ASN A 194 43.96 -0.05 -30.03
N LEU A 195 45.10 0.03 -29.34
CA LEU A 195 46.32 0.67 -29.85
C LEU A 195 46.87 -0.07 -31.06
N LEU A 196 46.94 -1.41 -31.02
CA LEU A 196 47.40 -2.23 -32.14
C LEU A 196 46.51 -2.08 -33.38
N ILE A 197 45.18 -2.06 -33.21
CA ILE A 197 44.24 -1.85 -34.31
C ILE A 197 44.46 -0.47 -34.95
N LYS A 198 44.64 0.59 -34.16
CA LYS A 198 44.93 1.94 -34.68
C LYS A 198 46.25 2.00 -35.45
N VAL A 199 47.30 1.34 -34.96
CA VAL A 199 48.59 1.26 -35.66
C VAL A 199 48.45 0.49 -36.98
N CYS A 200 47.74 -0.65 -36.99
CA CYS A 200 47.49 -1.41 -38.21
C CYS A 200 46.73 -0.61 -39.27
N ILE A 201 45.68 0.12 -38.87
CA ILE A 201 44.94 1.00 -39.79
C ILE A 201 45.86 2.09 -40.35
N HIS A 202 46.69 2.70 -39.51
CA HIS A 202 47.62 3.74 -39.94
C HIS A 202 48.65 3.20 -40.95
N LEU A 203 49.25 2.03 -40.67
CA LEU A 203 50.20 1.37 -41.56
C LEU A 203 49.58 0.96 -42.89
N GLN A 204 48.30 0.54 -42.89
CA GLN A 204 47.57 0.28 -44.12
C GLN A 204 47.38 1.57 -44.93
N THR A 205 46.95 2.67 -44.31
CA THR A 205 46.78 3.95 -45.01
C THR A 205 48.09 4.54 -45.54
N SER A 206 49.22 4.32 -44.86
CA SER A 206 50.54 4.79 -45.29
C SER A 206 51.18 3.93 -46.38
N ALA A 207 50.69 2.71 -46.61
CA ALA A 207 51.17 1.81 -47.67
C ALA A 207 50.49 2.03 -49.04
N TYR A 208 49.43 2.87 -49.10
CA TYR A 208 48.70 3.23 -50.32
C TYR A 208 48.99 4.67 -50.82
N HIS A 209 50.02 5.31 -50.29
CA HIS A 209 50.60 6.57 -50.77
C HIS A 209 52.05 6.36 -51.19
#